data_AF-A0A4V1UTI6-F1
#
_entry.id   AF-A0A4V1UTI6-F1
#
_cell.length_a   1.000
_cell.length_b   1.000
_cell.length_c   1.000
_cell.angle_alpha   90.00
_cell.angle_beta   90.00
_cell.angle_gamma   90.00
#
_symmetry.space_group_name_H-M   'P 1'
#
loop_
_entity.id
_entity.type
_entity.pdbx_description
1 polymer ?
#
loop_
_entity_poly.entity_id
_entity_poly.type
_entity_poly.pdbx_seq_one_letter_code
_entity_poly.pdbx_strand_id
1 'polypeptide(L)'
;MARPPATQIVPAEFARPSDGPSYVGEAMDLPLTGKVAWSSNGGTGRGHPARTNPYTLEAALPPGLVRIHIVGLLARFADTAHEALGTPGASLQIFDGLTLVFRQDLLNGRHYGDPKGDPIERRLNGDGTSLESVGSVEVDDEPYRVDLL
;
A
#
# COMPACT_ATOMS: atom_id res chain seq x y z
N MET A 1 18.74 -27.39 18.21
CA MET A 1 18.07 -26.76 17.05
C MET A 1 18.74 -25.41 16.81
N ALA A 2 19.23 -25.14 15.60
CA ALA A 2 19.80 -23.84 15.27
C ALA A 2 18.71 -22.76 15.37
N ARG A 3 19.03 -21.60 15.96
CA ARG A 3 18.12 -20.46 15.99
C ARG A 3 17.80 -20.07 14.53
N PRO A 4 16.54 -19.93 14.13
CA PRO A 4 16.22 -19.47 12.79
C PRO A 4 16.92 -18.11 12.55
N PRO A 5 17.41 -17.87 11.33
CA PRO A 5 18.04 -16.58 11.01
C PRO A 5 17.10 -15.44 11.37
N ALA A 6 17.66 -14.32 11.84
CA ALA A 6 16.87 -13.14 12.14
C ALA A 6 16.12 -12.69 10.87
N THR A 7 14.84 -12.34 11.00
CA THR A 7 14.04 -11.80 9.90
C THR A 7 14.71 -10.54 9.38
N GLN A 8 15.00 -10.52 8.08
CA GLN A 8 15.56 -9.35 7.40
C GLN A 8 14.45 -8.59 6.69
N ILE A 9 14.46 -7.26 6.82
CA ILE A 9 13.55 -6.37 6.09
C ILE A 9 14.30 -5.86 4.87
N VAL A 10 13.76 -6.15 3.68
CA VAL A 10 14.37 -5.78 2.40
C VAL A 10 13.38 -4.88 1.64
N PRO A 11 13.78 -3.68 1.20
CA PRO A 11 12.95 -2.86 0.32
C PRO A 11 12.69 -3.57 -1.00
N ALA A 12 11.43 -3.56 -1.47
CA ALA A 12 11.12 -3.99 -2.83
C ALA A 12 11.74 -3.02 -3.85
N GLU A 13 12.42 -3.57 -4.86
CA GLU A 13 12.99 -2.79 -5.96
C GLU A 13 12.02 -2.77 -7.16
N PHE A 14 11.77 -1.57 -7.66
CA PHE A 14 10.98 -1.33 -8.86
C PHE A 14 11.37 0.03 -9.48
N ALA A 15 11.06 0.21 -10.77
CA ALA A 15 11.30 1.46 -11.46
C ALA A 15 10.45 2.58 -10.85
N ARG A 16 11.11 3.59 -10.26
CA ARG A 16 10.43 4.74 -9.66
C ARG A 16 10.05 5.75 -10.75
N PRO A 17 8.88 6.39 -10.64
CA PRO A 17 8.58 7.58 -11.45
C PRO A 17 9.61 8.69 -11.19
N SER A 18 9.76 9.59 -12.15
CA SER A 18 10.62 10.77 -12.02
C SER A 18 10.01 11.88 -11.16
N ASP A 19 8.68 11.88 -11.01
CA ASP A 19 7.87 12.92 -10.42
C ASP A 19 6.64 12.33 -9.71
N GLY A 20 6.12 13.09 -8.74
CA GLY A 20 4.97 12.69 -7.93
C GLY A 20 5.28 12.72 -6.43
N PRO A 21 4.34 12.24 -5.59
CA PRO A 21 4.48 12.32 -4.15
C PRO A 21 5.61 11.42 -3.64
N SER A 22 6.35 11.93 -2.67
CA SER A 22 7.35 11.19 -1.90
C SER A 22 7.06 11.36 -0.41
N TYR A 23 7.18 10.28 0.35
CA TYR A 23 7.04 10.32 1.80
C TYR A 23 8.42 10.25 2.46
N VAL A 24 8.71 11.23 3.31
CA VAL A 24 9.91 11.31 4.14
C VAL A 24 9.45 11.33 5.60
N GLY A 25 9.56 10.19 6.28
CA GLY A 25 9.11 10.02 7.66
C GLY A 25 9.61 8.70 8.24
N GLU A 26 9.01 8.26 9.35
CA GLU A 26 9.34 7.02 10.04
C GLU A 26 8.12 6.08 10.03
N ALA A 27 8.34 4.79 9.78
CA ALA A 27 7.29 3.78 9.83
C ALA A 27 7.87 2.47 10.37
N MET A 28 7.67 2.16 11.66
CA MET A 28 8.14 0.91 12.31
C MET A 28 9.60 0.52 11.99
N ASP A 29 10.55 1.47 12.04
CA ASP A 29 11.97 1.27 11.69
C ASP A 29 12.20 0.70 10.26
N LEU A 30 11.20 0.79 9.38
CA LEU A 30 11.31 0.30 8.01
C LEU A 30 12.34 1.15 7.22
N PRO A 31 13.14 0.51 6.34
CA PRO A 31 14.10 1.19 5.48
C PRO A 31 13.39 1.96 4.35
N LEU A 32 12.74 3.08 4.69
CA LEU A 32 12.04 3.92 3.72
C LEU A 32 13.04 4.60 2.79
N THR A 33 12.76 4.56 1.48
CA THR A 33 13.70 5.08 0.47
C THR A 33 13.63 6.59 0.26
N GLY A 34 12.56 7.25 0.70
CA GLY A 34 12.27 8.67 0.42
C GLY A 34 12.08 9.01 -1.06
N LYS A 35 12.16 8.04 -1.96
CA LYS A 35 11.98 8.24 -3.41
C LYS A 35 10.50 8.40 -3.75
N VAL A 36 10.25 8.93 -4.94
CA VAL A 36 8.91 9.03 -5.52
C VAL A 36 8.19 7.69 -5.44
N ALA A 37 6.96 7.72 -4.92
CA ALA A 37 6.14 6.53 -4.78
C ALA A 37 5.62 6.09 -6.16
N TRP A 38 5.37 4.79 -6.32
CA TRP A 38 4.51 4.35 -7.41
C TRP A 38 3.08 4.82 -7.14
N SER A 39 2.35 5.17 -8.18
CA SER A 39 0.95 5.57 -8.10
C SER A 39 0.15 4.73 -9.10
N SER A 40 -0.88 4.04 -8.61
CA SER A 40 -1.98 3.60 -9.48
C SER A 40 -2.73 4.85 -9.89
N ASN A 41 -2.53 5.29 -11.11
CA ASN A 41 -3.26 6.42 -11.63
C ASN A 41 -4.75 5.99 -11.67
N GLY A 42 -5.61 6.61 -10.86
CA GLY A 42 -7.00 6.18 -10.72
C GLY A 42 -7.87 7.26 -10.11
N GLY A 43 -8.45 8.13 -10.94
CA GLY A 43 -9.36 9.18 -10.48
C GLY A 43 -10.75 8.68 -10.05
N THR A 44 -11.66 9.62 -9.81
CA THR A 44 -12.92 9.49 -9.05
C THR A 44 -14.00 8.54 -9.63
N GLY A 45 -13.71 7.71 -10.63
CA GLY A 45 -14.68 6.78 -11.20
C GLY A 45 -14.11 5.70 -12.13
N ARG A 46 -14.92 4.67 -12.43
CA ARG A 46 -14.52 3.51 -13.26
C ARG A 46 -14.11 3.85 -14.70
N GLY A 47 -14.57 5.00 -15.23
CA GLY A 47 -14.20 5.51 -16.55
C GLY A 47 -13.34 6.78 -16.51
N HIS A 48 -12.73 7.12 -15.37
CA HIS A 48 -11.98 8.35 -15.22
C HIS A 48 -10.72 8.35 -16.11
N PRO A 49 -10.43 9.41 -16.91
CA PRO A 49 -9.31 9.44 -17.84
C PRO A 49 -7.93 9.29 -17.18
N ALA A 50 -7.83 9.65 -15.88
CA ALA A 50 -6.63 9.43 -15.07
C ALA A 50 -6.50 8.01 -14.51
N ARG A 51 -7.44 7.09 -14.78
CA ARG A 51 -7.18 5.64 -14.71
C ARG A 51 -6.20 5.30 -15.83
N THR A 52 -4.92 5.39 -15.55
CA THR A 52 -3.88 5.18 -16.56
C THR A 52 -2.74 4.33 -16.03
N ASN A 53 -2.09 3.67 -16.98
CA ASN A 53 -1.05 2.70 -16.73
C ASN A 53 0.14 3.28 -15.96
N PRO A 54 0.83 2.44 -15.16
CA PRO A 54 0.52 1.03 -14.92
C PRO A 54 -0.49 0.82 -13.78
N TYR A 55 -1.44 -0.11 -13.99
CA TYR A 55 -2.42 -0.51 -12.96
C TYR A 55 -1.86 -1.44 -11.89
N THR A 56 -0.70 -2.02 -12.16
CA THR A 56 -0.02 -2.97 -11.30
C THR A 56 1.37 -2.45 -10.97
N LEU A 57 1.80 -2.74 -9.76
CA LEU A 57 3.19 -2.67 -9.35
C LEU A 57 3.70 -4.10 -9.22
N GLU A 58 4.70 -4.44 -10.01
CA GLU A 58 5.37 -5.74 -9.93
C GLU A 58 6.77 -5.55 -9.34
N ALA A 59 7.12 -6.40 -8.38
CA ALA A 59 8.44 -6.41 -7.76
C ALA A 59 8.85 -7.86 -7.49
N ALA A 60 10.13 -8.15 -7.68
CA ALA A 60 10.69 -9.46 -7.34
C ALA A 60 10.67 -9.66 -5.82
N LEU A 61 10.25 -10.85 -5.39
CA LEU A 61 10.20 -11.21 -3.98
C LEU A 61 11.43 -12.04 -3.58
N PRO A 62 12.03 -11.77 -2.41
CA PRO A 62 13.11 -12.60 -1.90
C PRO A 62 12.59 -13.99 -1.49
N PRO A 63 13.42 -15.04 -1.51
CA PRO A 63 13.04 -16.34 -1.00
C PRO A 63 12.74 -16.29 0.51
N GLY A 64 11.81 -17.12 0.97
CA GLY A 64 11.45 -17.19 2.40
C GLY A 64 10.62 -16.00 2.90
N LEU A 65 9.86 -15.35 2.02
CA LEU A 65 8.95 -14.25 2.37
C LEU A 65 7.93 -14.69 3.43
N VAL A 66 7.88 -13.96 4.55
CA VAL A 66 6.93 -14.21 5.66
C VAL A 66 5.96 -13.06 5.90
N ARG A 67 6.26 -11.86 5.39
CA ARG A 67 5.46 -10.66 5.57
C ARG A 67 5.76 -9.64 4.48
N ILE A 68 4.73 -8.94 4.02
CA ILE A 68 4.83 -7.75 3.17
C ILE A 68 4.39 -6.56 4.02
N HIS A 69 5.09 -5.44 3.90
CA HIS A 69 4.70 -4.16 4.48
C HIS A 69 4.47 -3.18 3.32
N ILE A 70 3.31 -2.54 3.28
CA ILE A 70 2.98 -1.55 2.25
C ILE A 70 2.76 -0.22 2.95
N VAL A 71 3.71 0.71 2.76
CA VAL A 71 3.61 2.07 3.27
C VAL A 71 3.18 2.99 2.15
N GLY A 72 2.10 3.73 2.33
CA GLY A 72 1.70 4.75 1.37
C GLY A 72 0.31 5.32 1.60
N LEU A 73 -0.08 6.17 0.64
CA LEU A 73 -1.45 6.61 0.48
C LEU A 73 -2.23 5.49 -0.23
N LEU A 74 -2.91 4.65 0.54
CA LEU A 74 -3.48 3.39 0.03
C LEU A 74 -4.80 3.57 -0.75
N ALA A 75 -5.48 4.72 -0.58
CA ALA A 75 -6.62 5.10 -1.43
C ALA A 75 -6.98 6.59 -1.31
N ARG A 76 -6.73 7.38 -2.36
CA ARG A 76 -7.03 8.83 -2.36
C ARG A 76 -8.52 9.15 -2.34
N PHE A 77 -9.34 8.29 -2.92
CA PHE A 77 -10.77 8.51 -3.19
C PHE A 77 -11.65 7.49 -2.45
N ALA A 78 -11.22 7.01 -1.29
CA ALA A 78 -11.95 6.00 -0.50
C ALA A 78 -13.01 6.59 0.46
N ASP A 79 -13.33 7.88 0.33
CA ASP A 79 -14.42 8.47 1.10
C ASP A 79 -15.78 7.89 0.68
N THR A 80 -16.79 8.04 1.53
CA THR A 80 -18.12 7.44 1.32
C THR A 80 -18.89 8.04 0.15
N ALA A 81 -18.47 9.20 -0.37
CA ALA A 81 -19.08 9.81 -1.55
C ALA A 81 -18.56 9.18 -2.85
N HIS A 82 -17.33 8.67 -2.85
CA HIS A 82 -16.68 8.10 -4.03
C HIS A 82 -16.59 6.57 -4.00
N GLU A 83 -16.43 5.96 -2.82
CA GLU A 83 -16.27 4.51 -2.66
C GLU A 83 -16.97 3.98 -1.40
N ALA A 84 -17.92 3.06 -1.57
CA ALA A 84 -18.62 2.45 -0.44
C ALA A 84 -17.71 1.52 0.38
N LEU A 85 -17.97 1.42 1.69
CA LEU A 85 -17.30 0.45 2.55
C LEU A 85 -17.50 -0.99 2.03
N GLY A 86 -16.44 -1.79 2.06
CA GLY A 86 -16.41 -3.15 1.52
C GLY A 86 -16.14 -3.23 0.01
N THR A 87 -16.03 -2.11 -0.70
CA THR A 87 -15.67 -2.11 -2.13
C THR A 87 -14.25 -2.65 -2.31
N PRO A 88 -14.02 -3.59 -3.26
CA PRO A 88 -12.68 -4.02 -3.63
C PRO A 88 -11.95 -2.94 -4.42
N GLY A 89 -10.78 -2.52 -3.92
CA GLY A 89 -9.96 -1.47 -4.54
C GLY A 89 -8.73 -2.00 -5.26
N ALA A 90 -8.05 -2.98 -4.66
CA ALA A 90 -6.86 -3.60 -5.21
C ALA A 90 -6.76 -5.07 -4.76
N SER A 91 -5.78 -5.80 -5.31
CA SER A 91 -5.43 -7.14 -4.82
C SER A 91 -3.92 -7.30 -4.76
N LEU A 92 -3.42 -7.92 -3.70
CA LEU A 92 -2.05 -8.41 -3.61
C LEU A 92 -2.01 -9.84 -4.15
N GLN A 93 -1.06 -10.11 -5.03
CA GLN A 93 -0.90 -11.42 -5.67
C GLN A 93 0.56 -11.82 -5.62
N ILE A 94 0.83 -13.06 -5.22
CA ILE A 94 2.17 -13.66 -5.23
C ILE A 94 2.17 -14.81 -6.22
N PHE A 95 3.13 -14.79 -7.12
CA PHE A 95 3.32 -15.82 -8.13
C PHE A 95 4.60 -16.61 -7.86
N ASP A 96 4.52 -17.93 -8.02
CA ASP A 96 5.66 -18.82 -8.17
C ASP A 96 5.76 -19.22 -9.64
N GLY A 97 6.68 -18.59 -10.36
CA GLY A 97 6.71 -18.61 -11.82
C GLY A 97 5.43 -18.00 -12.41
N LEU A 98 4.61 -18.84 -13.05
CA LEU A 98 3.30 -18.46 -13.61
C LEU A 98 2.12 -18.87 -12.73
N THR A 99 2.38 -19.51 -11.59
CA THR A 99 1.33 -20.03 -10.70
C THR A 99 1.01 -19.01 -9.63
N LEU A 100 -0.26 -18.59 -9.54
CA LEU A 100 -0.73 -17.79 -8.42
C LEU A 100 -0.78 -18.65 -7.15
N VAL A 101 0.04 -18.33 -6.15
CA VAL A 101 0.14 -19.09 -4.90
C VAL A 101 -0.51 -18.39 -3.71
N PHE A 102 -0.72 -17.07 -3.79
CA PHE A 102 -1.41 -16.29 -2.76
C PHE A 102 -2.13 -15.11 -3.39
N ARG A 103 -3.33 -14.81 -2.87
CA ARG A 103 -4.10 -13.63 -3.23
C ARG A 103 -4.81 -13.07 -1.99
N GLN A 104 -4.72 -11.75 -1.81
CA GLN A 104 -5.48 -11.00 -0.83
C GLN A 104 -6.18 -9.83 -1.53
N ASP A 105 -7.51 -9.79 -1.48
CA ASP A 105 -8.26 -8.63 -1.97
C ASP A 105 -8.29 -7.54 -0.88
N LEU A 106 -7.98 -6.30 -1.29
CA LEU A 106 -7.96 -5.14 -0.42
C LEU A 106 -9.29 -4.39 -0.55
N LEU A 107 -9.95 -4.19 0.59
CA LEU A 107 -11.30 -3.65 0.70
C LEU A 107 -11.32 -2.32 1.45
N ASN A 108 -12.11 -1.36 0.95
CA ASN A 108 -12.36 -0.09 1.62
C ASN A 108 -13.00 -0.33 3.00
N GLY A 109 -12.55 0.39 4.02
CA GLY A 109 -12.97 0.29 5.40
C GLY A 109 -12.21 -0.77 6.21
N ARG A 110 -11.54 -1.73 5.55
CA ARG A 110 -10.77 -2.80 6.21
C ARG A 110 -9.26 -2.65 5.99
N HIS A 111 -8.82 -2.62 4.75
CA HIS A 111 -7.40 -2.62 4.39
C HIS A 111 -6.87 -1.22 4.05
N TYR A 112 -7.77 -0.34 3.69
CA TYR A 112 -7.54 1.09 3.47
C TYR A 112 -8.85 1.81 3.79
N GLY A 113 -8.83 3.13 3.79
CA GLY A 113 -10.03 3.96 3.97
C GLY A 113 -9.73 5.41 3.64
N ASP A 114 -10.69 6.28 3.96
CA ASP A 114 -10.53 7.72 3.76
C ASP A 114 -9.23 8.23 4.45
N PRO A 115 -8.26 8.73 3.66
CA PRO A 115 -7.00 9.25 4.17
C PRO A 115 -7.13 10.63 4.82
N LYS A 116 -8.29 11.28 4.74
CA LYS A 116 -8.60 12.53 5.45
C LYS A 116 -9.32 12.31 6.79
N GLY A 117 -9.68 11.06 7.11
CA GLY A 117 -10.28 10.69 8.39
C GLY A 117 -9.26 10.64 9.54
N ASP A 118 -9.75 10.28 10.73
CA ASP A 118 -8.92 10.18 11.94
C ASP A 118 -7.74 9.18 11.79
N PRO A 119 -6.62 9.40 12.47
CA PRO A 119 -5.52 8.44 12.51
C PRO A 119 -5.93 7.07 13.07
N ILE A 120 -5.35 6.01 12.51
CA ILE A 120 -5.56 4.64 12.96
C ILE A 120 -4.33 4.24 13.79
N GLU A 121 -4.47 4.16 15.11
CA GLU A 121 -3.34 3.78 15.98
C GLU A 121 -2.76 2.41 15.60
N ARG A 122 -3.61 1.37 15.60
CA ARG A 122 -3.30 0.06 15.02
C ARG A 122 -4.56 -0.78 15.00
N ARG A 123 -4.85 -1.42 13.87
CA ARG A 123 -6.01 -2.31 13.73
C ARG A 123 -5.61 -3.63 13.09
N LEU A 124 -5.91 -4.73 13.78
CA LEU A 124 -5.80 -6.07 13.21
C LEU A 124 -7.10 -6.42 12.46
N ASN A 125 -6.99 -6.90 11.22
CA ASN A 125 -8.17 -7.16 10.38
C ASN A 125 -8.70 -8.60 10.48
N GLY A 126 -7.95 -9.50 11.12
CA GLY A 126 -8.36 -10.91 11.32
C GLY A 126 -8.12 -11.83 10.11
N ASP A 127 -7.62 -11.30 8.99
CA ASP A 127 -7.24 -12.03 7.77
C ASP A 127 -5.72 -12.11 7.57
N GLY A 128 -4.96 -11.85 8.63
CA GLY A 128 -3.49 -11.80 8.58
C GLY A 128 -2.92 -10.43 8.20
N THR A 129 -3.76 -9.44 7.92
CA THR A 129 -3.35 -8.04 7.68
C THR A 129 -3.58 -7.14 8.90
N SER A 130 -2.88 -6.00 8.93
CA SER A 130 -3.07 -4.96 9.94
C SER A 130 -2.92 -3.58 9.32
N LEU A 131 -3.56 -2.57 9.87
CA LEU A 131 -3.47 -1.19 9.38
C LEU A 131 -3.07 -0.25 10.52
N GLU A 132 -2.12 0.63 10.25
CA GLU A 132 -1.62 1.63 11.19
C GLU A 132 -1.22 2.90 10.44
N SER A 133 -1.55 4.07 10.99
CA SER A 133 -1.19 5.36 10.42
C SER A 133 0.19 5.77 10.88
N VAL A 134 1.08 6.05 9.93
CA VAL A 134 2.51 6.30 10.19
C VAL A 134 2.95 7.73 9.87
N GLY A 135 2.10 8.52 9.22
CA GLY A 135 2.39 9.93 8.98
C GLY A 135 1.42 10.59 8.03
N SER A 136 1.89 11.64 7.35
CA SER A 136 1.15 12.33 6.31
C SER A 136 2.08 12.76 5.17
N VAL A 137 1.49 13.01 4.00
CA VAL A 137 2.15 13.54 2.81
C VAL A 137 1.24 14.57 2.15
N GLU A 138 1.83 15.64 1.60
CA GLU A 138 1.08 16.64 0.83
C GLU A 138 0.91 16.18 -0.63
N VAL A 139 -0.32 16.24 -1.13
CA VAL A 139 -0.67 15.95 -2.53
C VAL A 139 -1.66 17.01 -2.98
N ASP A 140 -1.36 17.73 -4.06
CA ASP A 140 -2.18 18.83 -4.57
C ASP A 140 -2.54 19.86 -3.49
N ASP A 141 -1.53 20.29 -2.72
CA ASP A 141 -1.65 21.25 -1.59
C ASP A 141 -2.56 20.80 -0.44
N GLU A 142 -2.92 19.51 -0.38
CA GLU A 142 -3.72 18.93 0.69
C GLU A 142 -2.95 17.84 1.44
N PRO A 143 -3.06 17.78 2.78
CA PRO A 143 -2.46 16.74 3.57
C PRO A 143 -3.28 15.45 3.49
N TYR A 144 -2.60 14.34 3.29
CA TYR A 144 -3.19 13.01 3.30
C TYR A 144 -2.46 12.09 4.26
N ARG A 145 -3.21 11.29 5.02
CA ARG A 145 -2.66 10.26 5.90
C ARG A 145 -1.90 9.20 5.11
N VAL A 146 -0.73 8.83 5.61
CA VAL A 146 0.07 7.71 5.14
C VAL A 146 -0.16 6.54 6.08
N ASP A 147 -0.57 5.42 5.51
CA ASP A 147 -0.86 4.19 6.25
C ASP A 147 0.18 3.11 5.92
N LEU A 148 0.37 2.23 6.89
CA LEU A 148 1.13 1.00 6.80
C LEU A 148 0.15 -0.18 6.90
N LEU A 149 0.07 -0.94 5.82
CA LEU A 149 -0.65 -2.21 5.71
C LEU A 149 0.31 -3.41 5.84
#